data_AF-F9WBB8-F1
#
_entry.id   AF-F9WBB8-F1
#
_cell.length_a   1.000
_cell.length_b   1.000
_cell.length_c   1.000
_cell.angle_alpha   90.00
_cell.angle_beta   90.00
_cell.angle_gamma   90.00
#
_symmetry.space_group_name_H-M   'P 1'
#
loop_
_entity.id
_entity.type
_entity.pdbx_description
1 polymer ?
#
loop_
_entity_poly.entity_id
_entity_poly.type
_entity_poly.pdbx_seq_one_letter_code
_entity_poly.pdbx_strand_id
1 'polypeptide(L)'
;MMKFLLFLVVAILGMANATEDQEKNHNGPQHSALCGVLGSAVKKLEEVRTREPTDPLRKALATTIFGNGAEEKIETLKTGTPAVYRDVEIRDADRGFWCGEPRDEDGESGQMQPRWSGHSSPHDMVCLCTMGEKGWPLNGSSGAQEKLCGKTADKLGGSGDGWSSSGSHQGGKQIQATWETVIVPCLNGEEGGDLKQALNEFLGNLQHK
;
A
#
# COMPACT_ATOMS: atom_id res chain seq x y z
N MET A 1 -10.85 -27.55 -50.64
CA MET A 1 -11.47 -26.29 -50.12
C MET A 1 -11.56 -26.35 -48.59
N MET A 2 -10.42 -26.51 -47.89
CA MET A 2 -10.39 -26.62 -46.41
C MET A 2 -9.29 -25.74 -45.78
N LYS A 3 -8.42 -25.13 -46.60
CA LYS A 3 -7.34 -24.25 -46.14
C LYS A 3 -7.80 -22.79 -45.96
N PHE A 4 -8.83 -22.34 -46.68
CA PHE A 4 -9.39 -20.99 -46.51
C PHE A 4 -10.30 -20.84 -45.27
N LEU A 5 -10.88 -21.94 -44.78
CA LEU A 5 -11.70 -21.94 -43.55
C LEU A 5 -10.84 -21.74 -42.29
N LEU A 6 -9.62 -22.26 -42.27
CA LEU A 6 -8.69 -22.09 -41.14
C LEU A 6 -8.22 -20.64 -40.97
N PHE A 7 -7.98 -19.90 -42.07
CA PHE A 7 -7.58 -18.50 -41.97
C PHE A 7 -8.73 -17.58 -41.54
N LEU A 8 -9.98 -17.91 -41.89
CA LEU A 8 -11.14 -17.13 -41.45
C LEU A 8 -11.40 -17.30 -39.94
N VAL A 9 -11.20 -18.50 -39.40
CA VAL A 9 -11.37 -18.76 -37.95
C VAL A 9 -10.28 -18.06 -37.12
N VAL A 10 -9.04 -18.00 -37.62
CA VAL A 10 -7.95 -17.27 -36.95
C VAL A 10 -8.12 -15.75 -37.02
N ALA A 11 -8.77 -15.22 -38.07
CA ALA A 11 -9.07 -13.79 -38.19
C ALA A 11 -10.27 -13.34 -37.32
N ILE A 12 -11.24 -14.23 -37.05
CA ILE A 12 -12.41 -13.93 -36.21
C ILE A 12 -12.08 -14.08 -34.71
N LEU A 13 -11.12 -14.95 -34.35
CA LEU A 13 -10.63 -15.10 -32.96
C LEU A 13 -9.58 -14.04 -32.57
N GLY A 14 -9.10 -13.23 -33.52
CA GLY A 14 -8.13 -12.15 -33.30
C GLY A 14 -8.72 -10.77 -33.03
N MET A 15 -10.05 -10.66 -32.89
CA MET A 15 -10.77 -9.39 -32.66
C MET A 15 -11.74 -9.48 -31.47
N ALA A 16 -11.31 -10.09 -30.37
CA ALA A 16 -11.96 -9.92 -29.07
C ALA A 16 -10.92 -9.38 -28.08
N ASN A 17 -11.24 -8.22 -27.49
CA ASN A 17 -10.50 -7.48 -26.45
C ASN A 17 -9.57 -6.34 -26.92
N ALA A 18 -9.95 -5.61 -27.96
CA ALA A 18 -9.38 -4.28 -28.22
C ALA A 18 -10.51 -3.24 -28.26
N THR A 19 -11.19 -3.06 -27.11
CA THR A 19 -11.90 -1.84 -26.65
C THR A 19 -12.82 -2.24 -25.50
N GLU A 20 -12.24 -2.45 -24.33
CA GLU A 20 -12.92 -2.10 -23.09
C GLU A 20 -11.94 -1.11 -22.47
N ASP A 21 -12.39 0.10 -22.14
CA ASP A 21 -11.62 1.01 -21.31
C ASP A 21 -11.35 0.29 -19.99
N GLN A 22 -10.29 -0.53 -19.94
CA GLN A 22 -9.99 -1.35 -18.78
C GLN A 22 -9.68 -0.39 -17.66
N GLU A 23 -10.58 -0.37 -16.69
CA GLU A 23 -10.42 0.40 -15.47
C GLU A 23 -9.03 0.11 -14.89
N LYS A 24 -8.13 1.09 -14.97
CA LYS A 24 -6.73 0.88 -14.64
C LYS A 24 -6.56 1.05 -13.14
N ASN A 25 -6.37 -0.05 -12.43
CA ASN A 25 -6.14 -0.04 -10.99
C ASN A 25 -4.65 -0.20 -10.66
N HIS A 26 -3.95 0.92 -10.56
CA HIS A 26 -2.57 0.99 -10.12
C HIS A 26 -2.42 0.34 -8.74
N ASN A 27 -1.45 -0.57 -8.60
CA ASN A 27 -1.15 -1.27 -7.36
C ASN A 27 -2.31 -2.06 -6.74
N GLY A 28 -3.40 -2.32 -7.48
CA GLY A 28 -4.57 -3.04 -6.97
C GLY A 28 -4.25 -4.43 -6.40
N PRO A 29 -3.60 -5.31 -7.18
CA PRO A 29 -3.20 -6.64 -6.69
C PRO A 29 -2.23 -6.59 -5.51
N GLN A 30 -1.26 -5.67 -5.55
CA GLN A 30 -0.25 -5.49 -4.50
C GLN A 30 -0.89 -5.01 -3.20
N HIS A 31 -1.81 -4.05 -3.30
CA HIS A 31 -2.62 -3.59 -2.18
C HIS A 31 -3.42 -4.73 -1.57
N SER A 32 -4.18 -5.49 -2.38
CA SER A 32 -5.02 -6.57 -1.85
C SER A 32 -4.18 -7.64 -1.14
N ALA A 33 -3.03 -8.02 -1.69
CA ALA A 33 -2.15 -8.98 -1.06
C ALA A 33 -1.58 -8.48 0.28
N LEU A 34 -1.13 -7.22 0.33
CA LEU A 34 -0.60 -6.62 1.56
C LEU A 34 -1.69 -6.37 2.61
N CYS A 35 -2.89 -5.96 2.17
CA CYS A 35 -4.08 -5.78 3.00
C CYS A 35 -4.52 -7.10 3.64
N GLY A 36 -4.53 -8.19 2.87
CA GLY A 36 -4.80 -9.54 3.38
C GLY A 36 -3.80 -9.97 4.46
N VAL A 37 -2.50 -9.73 4.24
CA VAL A 37 -1.47 -10.00 5.27
C VAL A 37 -1.72 -9.17 6.52
N LEU A 38 -1.99 -7.86 6.40
CA LEU A 38 -2.26 -7.00 7.55
C LEU A 38 -3.50 -7.45 8.33
N GLY A 39 -4.61 -7.71 7.65
CA GLY A 39 -5.86 -8.15 8.26
C GLY A 39 -5.68 -9.47 9.01
N SER A 40 -5.02 -10.46 8.39
CA SER A 40 -4.69 -11.73 9.04
C SER A 40 -3.72 -11.56 10.21
N ALA A 41 -2.74 -10.66 10.09
CA ALA A 41 -1.80 -10.39 11.18
C ALA A 41 -2.49 -9.76 12.38
N VAL A 42 -3.39 -8.79 12.16
CA VAL A 42 -4.20 -8.14 13.20
C VAL A 42 -5.04 -9.19 13.94
N LYS A 43 -5.77 -10.03 13.20
CA LYS A 43 -6.57 -11.11 13.78
C LYS A 43 -5.71 -12.07 14.60
N LYS A 44 -4.56 -12.50 14.05
CA LYS A 44 -3.67 -13.43 14.73
C LYS A 44 -3.06 -12.81 15.98
N LEU A 45 -2.72 -11.53 15.95
CA LEU A 45 -2.16 -10.83 17.10
C LEU A 45 -3.13 -10.82 18.28
N GLU A 46 -4.43 -10.58 18.03
CA GLU A 46 -5.45 -10.64 19.09
C GLU A 46 -5.58 -12.05 19.68
N GLU A 47 -5.51 -13.10 18.86
CA GLU A 47 -5.54 -14.50 19.34
C GLU A 47 -4.36 -14.84 20.25
N VAL A 48 -3.18 -14.25 19.99
CA VAL A 48 -1.95 -14.53 20.74
C VAL A 48 -1.56 -13.42 21.73
N ARG A 49 -2.44 -12.43 21.96
CA ARG A 49 -2.13 -11.23 22.73
C ARG A 49 -1.75 -11.51 24.19
N THR A 50 -2.21 -12.63 24.74
CA THR A 50 -1.92 -13.07 26.10
C THR A 50 -0.60 -13.82 26.25
N ARG A 51 0.07 -14.19 25.15
CA ARG A 51 1.43 -14.77 25.19
C ARG A 51 2.44 -13.73 25.63
N GLU A 52 3.60 -14.14 26.11
CA GLU A 52 4.68 -13.21 26.44
C GLU A 52 5.06 -12.31 25.24
N PRO A 53 5.37 -11.02 25.44
CA PRO A 53 5.84 -10.15 24.35
C PRO A 53 7.07 -10.68 23.60
N THR A 54 7.88 -11.52 24.26
CA THR A 54 9.05 -12.19 23.66
C THR A 54 8.70 -13.45 22.87
N ASP A 55 7.44 -13.90 22.87
CA ASP A 55 6.98 -15.00 22.01
C ASP A 55 7.29 -14.64 20.54
N PRO A 56 8.00 -15.50 19.80
CA PRO A 56 8.46 -15.15 18.45
C PRO A 56 7.31 -14.78 17.50
N LEU A 57 6.17 -15.45 17.60
CA LEU A 57 5.01 -15.16 16.76
C LEU A 57 4.37 -13.83 17.15
N ARG A 58 4.12 -13.58 18.45
CA ARG A 58 3.57 -12.31 18.93
C ARG A 58 4.48 -11.13 18.53
N LYS A 59 5.80 -11.27 18.72
CA LYS A 59 6.79 -10.26 18.36
C LYS A 59 6.81 -9.98 16.86
N ALA A 60 6.80 -11.03 16.02
CA ALA A 60 6.79 -10.87 14.57
C ALA A 60 5.52 -10.15 14.10
N LEU A 61 4.34 -10.54 14.60
CA LEU A 61 3.06 -9.90 14.27
C LEU A 61 3.04 -8.43 14.69
N ALA A 62 3.48 -8.12 15.91
CA ALA A 62 3.58 -6.74 16.37
C ALA A 62 4.54 -5.92 15.50
N THR A 63 5.68 -6.48 15.12
CA THR A 63 6.64 -5.82 14.22
C THR A 63 6.03 -5.59 12.83
N THR A 64 5.30 -6.55 12.26
CA THR A 64 4.61 -6.38 10.97
C THR A 64 3.59 -5.24 11.03
N ILE A 65 2.85 -5.10 12.13
CA ILE A 65 1.76 -4.12 12.23
C ILE A 65 2.28 -2.72 12.61
N PHE A 66 3.15 -2.64 13.62
CA PHE A 66 3.57 -1.38 14.23
C PHE A 66 5.00 -0.96 13.85
N GLY A 67 5.82 -1.90 13.42
CA GLY A 67 7.25 -1.73 13.21
C GLY A 67 8.10 -2.01 14.45
N ASN A 68 9.41 -1.91 14.29
CA ASN A 68 10.36 -2.22 15.36
C ASN A 68 10.23 -1.23 16.53
N GLY A 69 10.20 -1.76 17.76
CA GLY A 69 10.19 -0.95 18.99
C GLY A 69 8.83 -0.36 19.38
N ALA A 70 7.77 -0.64 18.62
CA ALA A 70 6.43 -0.14 18.90
C ALA A 70 5.55 -1.24 19.54
N GLU A 71 5.17 -1.05 20.81
CA GLU A 71 3.98 -1.71 21.38
C GLU A 71 2.82 -0.72 21.33
N GLU A 72 2.14 -0.65 20.18
CA GLU A 72 0.96 0.19 20.03
C GLU A 72 -0.32 -0.67 19.99
N LYS A 73 -1.46 -0.06 20.30
CA LYS A 73 -2.75 -0.74 20.25
C LYS A 73 -3.29 -0.64 18.82
N ILE A 74 -3.84 -1.74 18.28
CA ILE A 74 -4.48 -1.74 16.95
C ILE A 74 -5.50 -0.59 16.83
N GLU A 75 -6.27 -0.36 17.90
CA GLU A 75 -7.26 0.72 17.96
C GLU A 75 -6.65 2.11 17.75
N THR A 76 -5.41 2.35 18.18
CA THR A 76 -4.72 3.62 17.92
C THR A 76 -4.50 3.84 16.44
N LEU A 77 -4.11 2.80 15.69
CA LEU A 77 -3.94 2.90 14.23
C LEU A 77 -5.26 3.13 13.49
N LYS A 78 -6.38 2.63 14.03
CA LYS A 78 -7.73 2.82 13.46
C LYS A 78 -8.28 4.23 13.67
N THR A 79 -7.85 4.93 14.73
CA THR A 79 -8.38 6.27 15.06
C THR A 79 -7.89 7.39 14.16
N GLY A 80 -6.81 7.17 13.40
CA GLY A 80 -6.31 8.15 12.45
C GLY A 80 -4.84 7.95 12.11
N THR A 81 -4.36 8.78 11.20
CA THR A 81 -2.98 8.73 10.71
C THR A 81 -1.98 9.00 11.85
N PRO A 82 -0.96 8.16 12.05
CA PRO A 82 0.06 8.34 13.09
C PRO A 82 0.72 9.72 13.07
N ALA A 83 1.10 10.22 14.25
CA ALA A 83 1.66 11.57 14.42
C ALA A 83 2.86 11.84 13.52
N VAL A 84 3.72 10.84 13.33
CA VAL A 84 4.89 10.90 12.45
C VAL A 84 4.54 11.33 11.01
N TYR A 85 3.31 11.05 10.55
CA TYR A 85 2.84 11.48 9.23
C TYR A 85 2.17 12.85 9.23
N ARG A 86 1.72 13.34 10.38
CA ARG A 86 1.20 14.71 10.53
C ARG A 86 2.36 15.71 10.59
N ASP A 87 3.47 15.26 11.16
CA ASP A 87 4.75 15.97 11.17
C ASP A 87 5.44 15.96 9.79
N VAL A 88 4.82 15.40 8.75
CA VAL A 88 5.27 15.50 7.34
C VAL A 88 5.14 16.95 6.82
N GLU A 89 4.39 17.80 7.53
CA GLU A 89 4.48 19.26 7.40
C GLU A 89 5.69 19.87 8.14
N ILE A 90 6.63 19.06 8.63
CA ILE A 90 7.92 19.51 9.17
C ILE A 90 9.01 18.91 8.28
N ARG A 91 9.68 19.79 7.52
CA ARG A 91 11.02 19.69 6.91
C ARG A 91 11.54 18.26 6.68
N ASP A 92 11.72 17.89 5.41
CA ASP A 92 12.51 16.72 4.96
C ASP A 92 11.76 15.38 4.86
N ALA A 93 10.43 15.39 4.71
CA ALA A 93 9.65 14.19 4.39
C ALA A 93 9.75 13.77 2.91
N ASP A 94 10.98 13.63 2.41
CA ASP A 94 11.28 13.10 1.08
C ASP A 94 10.70 11.69 0.95
N ARG A 95 9.77 11.50 0.01
CA ARG A 95 9.14 10.20 -0.21
C ARG A 95 10.15 9.12 -0.58
N GLY A 96 11.20 9.44 -1.32
CA GLY A 96 12.27 8.52 -1.66
C GLY A 96 12.99 8.03 -0.40
N PHE A 97 13.32 8.93 0.53
CA PHE A 97 13.95 8.59 1.80
C PHE A 97 13.04 7.73 2.69
N TRP A 98 11.73 7.97 2.69
CA TRP A 98 10.79 7.21 3.52
C TRP A 98 10.41 5.86 2.91
N CYS A 99 10.31 5.76 1.58
CA CYS A 99 9.73 4.60 0.91
C CYS A 99 10.69 3.81 0.02
N GLY A 100 11.78 4.45 -0.43
CA GLY A 100 12.74 3.89 -1.39
C GLY A 100 14.04 3.43 -0.74
N GLU A 101 14.46 4.09 0.34
CA GLU A 101 15.71 3.78 1.03
C GLU A 101 15.50 2.75 2.16
N PRO A 102 16.50 1.89 2.43
CA PRO A 102 16.53 1.09 3.64
C PRO A 102 16.66 1.97 4.89
N ARG A 103 16.57 1.34 6.07
CA ARG A 103 16.80 2.04 7.33
C ARG A 103 18.23 2.60 7.37
N ASP A 104 18.37 3.90 7.61
CA ASP A 104 19.63 4.57 7.91
C ASP A 104 20.00 4.28 9.38
N GLU A 105 20.63 3.12 9.62
CA GLU A 105 20.97 2.66 10.97
C GLU A 105 22.07 3.48 11.62
N ASP A 106 23.01 3.99 10.82
CA ASP A 106 24.20 4.70 11.27
C ASP A 106 24.04 6.24 11.22
N GLY A 107 22.88 6.72 10.75
CA GLY A 107 22.60 8.16 10.62
C GLY A 107 23.54 8.84 9.62
N GLU A 108 24.04 8.10 8.61
CA GLU A 108 25.00 8.58 7.62
C GLU A 108 24.43 9.72 6.79
N SER A 109 23.09 9.77 6.63
CA SER A 109 22.40 10.86 5.96
C SER A 109 22.40 12.17 6.77
N GLY A 110 22.67 12.09 8.07
CA GLY A 110 22.49 13.21 9.01
C GLY A 110 21.01 13.62 9.19
N GLN A 111 20.07 12.86 8.62
CA GLN A 111 18.64 13.11 8.67
C GLN A 111 17.95 12.08 9.56
N MET A 112 16.93 12.51 10.30
CA MET A 112 16.07 11.57 11.01
C MET A 112 15.21 10.84 9.98
N GLN A 113 15.26 9.51 9.94
CA GLN A 113 14.41 8.67 9.10
C GLN A 113 13.33 8.00 9.96
N PRO A 114 12.17 8.62 10.18
CA PRO A 114 11.17 8.07 11.10
C PRO A 114 10.52 6.80 10.55
N ARG A 115 10.57 6.61 9.23
CA ARG A 115 10.03 5.47 8.50
C ARG A 115 10.93 5.15 7.30
N TRP A 116 10.98 3.87 6.95
CA TRP A 116 11.79 3.34 5.85
C TRP A 116 11.03 2.18 5.19
N SER A 117 11.46 1.77 4.00
CA SER A 117 10.85 0.64 3.28
C SER A 117 10.86 -0.65 4.13
N GLY A 118 9.70 -1.27 4.35
CA GLY A 118 9.58 -2.46 5.20
C GLY A 118 9.55 -2.17 6.70
N HIS A 119 9.40 -0.90 7.11
CA HIS A 119 9.20 -0.54 8.52
C HIS A 119 8.01 -1.27 9.14
N SER A 120 6.86 -1.25 8.45
CA SER A 120 5.64 -1.97 8.84
C SER A 120 4.69 -2.07 7.65
N SER A 121 3.79 -3.05 7.66
CA SER A 121 2.81 -3.25 6.58
C SER A 121 1.93 -2.01 6.34
N PRO A 122 1.43 -1.29 7.37
CA PRO A 122 0.75 -0.01 7.15
C PRO A 122 1.63 1.04 6.46
N HIS A 123 2.92 1.14 6.81
CA HIS A 123 3.83 2.08 6.16
C HIS A 123 4.06 1.72 4.68
N ASP A 124 4.26 0.43 4.39
CA ASP A 124 4.41 -0.05 3.01
C ASP A 124 3.17 0.29 2.16
N MET A 125 1.97 0.22 2.75
CA MET A 125 0.74 0.69 2.09
C MET A 125 0.69 2.21 1.90
N VAL A 126 1.18 3.01 2.86
CA VAL A 126 1.32 4.47 2.64
C VAL A 126 2.21 4.71 1.42
N CYS A 127 3.35 4.05 1.34
CA CYS A 127 4.28 4.19 0.22
C CYS A 127 3.68 3.75 -1.12
N LEU A 128 2.92 2.65 -1.13
CA LEU A 128 2.33 2.06 -2.32
C LEU A 128 1.09 2.81 -2.82
N CYS A 129 0.26 3.33 -1.91
CA CYS A 129 -1.10 3.79 -2.19
C CYS A 129 -1.32 5.30 -1.99
N THR A 130 -0.28 6.06 -1.67
CA THR A 130 -0.34 7.52 -1.65
C THR A 130 -0.03 8.07 -3.04
N MET A 131 -0.86 9.01 -3.52
CA MET A 131 -0.58 9.70 -4.77
C MET A 131 0.72 10.49 -4.66
N GLY A 132 1.55 10.35 -5.70
CA GLY A 132 2.81 11.05 -5.83
C GLY A 132 2.62 12.50 -6.29
N GLU A 133 3.75 13.17 -6.50
CA GLU A 133 3.82 14.54 -7.03
C GLU A 133 2.77 14.80 -8.12
N LYS A 134 2.07 15.95 -8.05
CA LYS A 134 1.04 16.36 -9.02
C LYS A 134 -0.11 15.35 -9.20
N GLY A 135 -0.37 14.51 -8.20
CA GLY A 135 -1.46 13.54 -8.21
C GLY A 135 -1.17 12.26 -9.00
N TRP A 136 0.07 11.99 -9.43
CA TRP A 136 0.40 10.74 -10.14
C TRP A 136 0.08 9.51 -9.26
N PRO A 137 -0.42 8.40 -9.83
CA PRO A 137 -0.63 8.19 -11.26
C PRO A 137 -2.02 8.60 -11.77
N LEU A 138 -2.84 9.27 -10.96
CA LEU A 138 -4.24 9.60 -11.26
C LEU A 138 -4.41 11.03 -11.80
N ASN A 139 -3.33 11.66 -12.21
CA ASN A 139 -3.34 13.02 -12.73
C ASN A 139 -3.77 13.03 -14.20
N GLY A 140 -4.64 13.96 -14.58
CA GLY A 140 -5.13 14.06 -15.96
C GLY A 140 -6.14 12.97 -16.36
N SER A 141 -6.46 12.04 -15.47
CA SER A 141 -7.56 11.07 -15.63
C SER A 141 -8.89 11.84 -15.60
N SER A 142 -9.36 12.28 -16.76
CA SER A 142 -10.69 12.91 -16.91
C SER A 142 -11.78 11.84 -16.88
N GLY A 143 -11.99 11.21 -15.73
CA GLY A 143 -13.03 10.19 -15.55
C GLY A 143 -12.76 9.21 -14.41
N ALA A 144 -13.83 8.60 -13.89
CA ALA A 144 -13.84 7.63 -12.79
C ALA A 144 -13.19 6.26 -13.11
N GLN A 145 -12.32 6.19 -14.12
CA GLN A 145 -11.80 4.93 -14.70
C GLN A 145 -10.40 4.55 -14.22
N GLU A 146 -9.63 5.47 -13.61
CA GLU A 146 -8.33 5.11 -13.02
C GLU A 146 -8.39 5.12 -11.49
N LYS A 147 -7.78 4.09 -10.90
CA LYS A 147 -7.71 3.86 -9.46
C LYS A 147 -6.28 3.63 -9.03
N LEU A 148 -5.97 3.98 -7.79
CA LEU A 148 -4.77 3.60 -7.08
C LEU A 148 -5.20 2.82 -5.84
N CYS A 149 -4.76 1.57 -5.71
CA CYS A 149 -5.15 0.67 -4.63
C CYS A 149 -6.68 0.55 -4.49
N GLY A 150 -7.39 0.55 -5.61
CA GLY A 150 -8.85 0.47 -5.67
C GLY A 150 -9.58 1.79 -5.38
N LYS A 151 -8.87 2.90 -5.15
CA LYS A 151 -9.45 4.21 -4.82
C LYS A 151 -9.25 5.23 -5.94
N THR A 152 -10.26 6.07 -6.14
CA THR A 152 -10.23 7.19 -7.07
C THR A 152 -9.48 8.39 -6.47
N ALA A 153 -9.07 9.34 -7.31
CA ALA A 153 -8.31 10.50 -6.87
C ALA A 153 -9.02 11.33 -5.77
N ASP A 154 -10.36 11.48 -5.83
CA ASP A 154 -11.14 12.19 -4.82
C ASP A 154 -11.04 11.53 -3.43
N LYS A 155 -11.01 10.20 -3.40
CA LYS A 155 -10.85 9.42 -2.15
C LYS A 155 -9.44 9.47 -1.59
N LEU A 156 -8.45 9.82 -2.42
CA LEU A 156 -7.05 9.93 -2.02
C LEU A 156 -6.60 11.39 -1.81
N GLY A 157 -7.54 12.33 -1.66
CA GLY A 157 -7.20 13.73 -1.34
C GLY A 157 -7.18 14.69 -2.53
N GLY A 158 -7.53 14.23 -3.74
CA GLY A 158 -7.64 15.03 -4.97
C GLY A 158 -6.37 15.05 -5.82
N SER A 159 -6.49 15.42 -7.09
CA SER A 159 -5.49 15.21 -8.15
C SER A 159 -4.46 16.34 -8.35
N GLY A 160 -4.51 17.41 -7.56
CA GLY A 160 -3.64 18.59 -7.75
C GLY A 160 -2.30 18.54 -7.01
N ASP A 161 -2.27 17.87 -5.85
CA ASP A 161 -1.12 17.77 -4.96
C ASP A 161 -0.74 16.30 -4.75
N GLY A 162 0.46 16.05 -4.21
CA GLY A 162 0.82 14.72 -3.74
C GLY A 162 2.22 14.64 -3.16
N TRP A 163 2.61 13.45 -2.72
CA TRP A 163 3.83 13.23 -1.95
C TRP A 163 5.05 13.02 -2.86
N SER A 164 6.02 13.93 -2.78
CA SER A 164 7.22 13.96 -3.63
C SER A 164 8.52 13.72 -2.85
N SER A 165 9.61 13.47 -3.57
CA SER A 165 10.98 13.50 -3.06
C SER A 165 11.50 14.94 -2.95
N SER A 166 11.36 15.73 -4.02
CA SER A 166 11.78 17.13 -3.99
C SER A 166 10.79 18.01 -3.21
N GLY A 167 11.29 18.62 -2.13
CA GLY A 167 10.49 19.24 -1.08
C GLY A 167 9.59 20.40 -1.49
N SER A 168 8.35 20.32 -1.03
CA SER A 168 7.63 21.35 -0.29
C SER A 168 6.47 20.61 0.39
N HIS A 169 6.10 20.99 1.62
CA HIS A 169 5.00 20.53 2.49
C HIS A 169 3.71 20.02 1.79
N GLN A 170 3.79 18.96 1.00
CA GLN A 170 2.77 18.49 0.09
C GLN A 170 2.67 16.97 0.23
N GLY A 171 1.45 16.46 0.19
CA GLY A 171 1.18 15.05 0.39
C GLY A 171 0.59 14.71 1.75
N GLY A 172 0.65 15.58 2.76
CA GLY A 172 0.06 15.30 4.09
C GLY A 172 -1.43 14.93 4.00
N LYS A 173 -2.20 15.69 3.21
CA LYS A 173 -3.60 15.39 2.90
C LYS A 173 -3.77 14.03 2.20
N GLN A 174 -2.91 13.72 1.22
CA GLN A 174 -2.95 12.46 0.47
C GLN A 174 -2.60 11.28 1.38
N ILE A 175 -1.59 11.39 2.23
CA ILE A 175 -1.21 10.38 3.22
C ILE A 175 -2.36 10.15 4.21
N GLN A 176 -2.97 11.22 4.71
CA GLN A 176 -4.13 11.10 5.59
C GLN A 176 -5.29 10.36 4.92
N ALA A 177 -5.65 10.77 3.70
CA ALA A 177 -6.70 10.14 2.92
C ALA A 177 -6.38 8.67 2.59
N THR A 178 -5.14 8.35 2.24
CA THR A 178 -4.68 6.96 2.04
C THR A 178 -4.80 6.16 3.32
N TRP A 179 -4.39 6.71 4.47
CA TRP A 179 -4.51 6.02 5.75
C TRP A 179 -5.97 5.68 6.07
N GLU A 180 -6.85 6.67 5.98
CA GLU A 180 -8.27 6.51 6.31
C GLU A 180 -9.02 5.59 5.34
N THR A 181 -8.72 5.68 4.04
CA THR A 181 -9.53 4.99 3.01
C THR A 181 -8.95 3.66 2.53
N VAL A 182 -7.65 3.43 2.74
CA VAL A 182 -6.94 2.21 2.32
C VAL A 182 -6.55 1.39 3.55
N ILE A 183 -5.80 1.99 4.48
CA ILE A 183 -5.16 1.24 5.57
C ILE A 183 -6.15 0.86 6.68
N VAL A 184 -7.00 1.78 7.12
CA VAL A 184 -7.99 1.51 8.17
C VAL A 184 -8.93 0.35 7.80
N PRO A 185 -9.48 0.25 6.58
CA PRO A 185 -10.24 -0.93 6.15
C PRO A 185 -9.46 -2.25 6.29
N CYS A 186 -8.17 -2.27 5.93
CA CYS A 186 -7.31 -3.44 6.11
C CYS A 186 -7.13 -3.81 7.59
N LEU A 187 -6.95 -2.80 8.47
CA LEU A 187 -6.85 -2.99 9.93
C LEU A 187 -8.15 -3.51 10.56
N ASN A 188 -9.30 -3.28 9.93
CA ASN A 188 -10.58 -3.84 10.37
C ASN A 188 -10.76 -5.31 9.98
N GLY A 189 -9.84 -5.87 9.17
CA GLY A 189 -9.85 -7.28 8.80
C GLY A 189 -10.92 -7.64 7.77
N GLU A 190 -11.41 -6.69 6.99
CA GLU A 190 -12.41 -6.92 5.92
C GLU A 190 -11.90 -7.90 4.85
N GLU A 191 -10.57 -8.06 4.72
CA GLU A 191 -9.90 -8.98 3.79
C GLU A 191 -9.12 -10.13 4.51
N GLY A 192 -9.29 -10.28 5.83
CA GLY A 192 -8.42 -11.14 6.66
C GLY A 192 -8.78 -12.64 6.66
N GLY A 193 -8.00 -13.43 5.93
CA GLY A 193 -8.06 -14.90 5.90
C GLY A 193 -7.10 -15.61 6.86
N ASP A 194 -6.69 -16.84 6.53
CA ASP A 194 -5.62 -17.55 7.23
C ASP A 194 -4.26 -16.86 7.01
N LEU A 195 -3.48 -16.65 8.08
CA LEU A 195 -2.21 -15.92 8.02
C LEU A 195 -1.18 -16.58 7.09
N LYS A 196 -1.13 -17.91 7.08
CA LYS A 196 -0.17 -18.64 6.23
C LYS A 196 -0.57 -18.52 4.77
N GLN A 197 -1.87 -18.63 4.48
CA GLN A 197 -2.39 -18.41 3.13
C GLN A 197 -2.10 -16.98 2.65
N ALA A 198 -2.45 -15.95 3.44
CA ALA A 198 -2.23 -14.56 3.08
C ALA A 198 -0.74 -14.26 2.82
N LEU A 199 0.16 -14.78 3.66
CA LEU A 199 1.60 -14.64 3.46
C LEU A 199 2.06 -15.32 2.16
N ASN A 200 1.58 -16.53 1.86
CA ASN A 200 1.95 -17.23 0.63
C ASN A 200 1.47 -16.49 -0.62
N GLU A 201 0.26 -15.94 -0.60
CA GLU A 201 -0.29 -15.12 -1.68
C GLU A 201 0.55 -13.85 -1.89
N PHE A 202 0.91 -13.17 -0.80
CA PHE A 202 1.81 -12.01 -0.86
C PHE A 202 3.18 -12.36 -1.44
N LEU A 203 3.83 -13.41 -0.94
CA LEU A 203 5.14 -13.86 -1.45
C LEU A 203 5.09 -14.31 -2.91
N GLY A 204 4.00 -14.93 -3.34
CA GLY A 204 3.78 -15.32 -4.74
C GLY A 204 3.73 -14.11 -5.68
N ASN A 205 3.22 -12.97 -5.21
CA ASN A 205 3.15 -11.73 -5.97
C ASN A 205 4.47 -10.95 -6.01
N LEU A 206 5.43 -11.27 -5.14
CA LEU A 206 6.78 -10.68 -5.15
C LEU A 206 7.73 -11.35 -6.15
N GLN A 207 7.38 -12.53 -6.66
CA GLN A 207 8.21 -13.21 -7.64
C GLN A 207 8.13 -12.45 -8.97
N HIS A 208 9.15 -11.64 -9.26
CA HIS A 208 9.42 -11.18 -10.62
C HIS A 208 9.55 -12.42 -11.53
N LYS A 209 8.61 -12.57 -12.46
CA LYS A 209 8.74 -13.48 -13.61
C LYS A 209 9.49 -12.77 -14.73
#